data_AF-A0A2E2VU49-F1
#
_entry.id   AF-A0A2E2VU49-F1
#
_cell.length_a   1.000
_cell.length_b   1.000
_cell.length_c   1.000
_cell.angle_alpha   90.00
_cell.angle_beta   90.00
_cell.angle_gamma   90.00
#
_symmetry.space_group_name_H-M   'P 1'
#
loop_
_entity.id
_entity.type
_entity.pdbx_description
1 polymer ?
#
loop_
_entity_poly.entity_id
_entity_poly.type
_entity_poly.pdbx_seq_one_letter_code
_entity_poly.pdbx_strand_id
1 'polypeptide(L)'
;MDAHEHPELIARLQRELDLDLPSAQQLFADMKRYLYLCTISGEKLAPTPKIDAAWHEFLMYTRDYTCFCQQMFGTFVHHTPNPTLTPHEVLDPNRTFQLAQQTFGELGPNWDVASDAECSPDSDCHADGSCGGDV
;
A
#
# COMPACT_ATOMS: atom_id res chain seq x y z
N MET A 1 -2.43 -3.23 -17.95
CA MET A 1 -1.45 -2.88 -16.89
C MET A 1 -0.50 -4.05 -16.57
N ASP A 2 -0.42 -5.07 -17.43
CA ASP A 2 0.22 -6.36 -17.10
C ASP A 2 1.67 -6.48 -17.57
N ALA A 3 2.31 -5.39 -18.00
CA ALA A 3 3.64 -5.48 -18.59
C ALA A 3 4.78 -5.56 -17.57
N HIS A 4 4.58 -5.11 -16.33
CA HIS A 4 5.61 -5.12 -15.30
C HIS A 4 5.44 -6.33 -14.37
N GLU A 5 6.37 -7.27 -14.50
CA GLU A 5 6.51 -8.48 -13.69
C GLU A 5 7.70 -8.33 -12.73
N HIS A 6 7.57 -8.83 -11.50
CA HIS A 6 8.62 -8.73 -10.50
C HIS A 6 8.69 -10.02 -9.65
N PRO A 7 9.33 -11.09 -10.14
CA PRO A 7 9.34 -12.40 -9.47
C PRO A 7 9.89 -12.36 -8.04
N GLU A 8 10.91 -11.56 -7.77
CA GLU A 8 11.50 -11.44 -6.42
C GLU A 8 10.53 -10.81 -5.41
N LEU A 9 9.77 -9.80 -5.85
CA LEU A 9 8.74 -9.16 -5.02
C LEU A 9 7.58 -10.13 -4.82
N ILE A 10 7.13 -10.84 -5.86
CA ILE A 10 6.09 -11.86 -5.73
C ILE A 10 6.50 -12.92 -4.69
N ALA A 11 7.72 -13.44 -4.79
CA ALA A 11 8.25 -14.40 -3.80
C ALA A 11 8.35 -13.81 -2.39
N ARG A 12 8.58 -12.50 -2.26
CA ARG A 12 8.53 -11.80 -0.98
C ARG A 12 7.12 -11.66 -0.45
N LEU A 13 6.14 -11.26 -1.27
CA LEU A 13 4.73 -11.19 -0.89
C LEU A 13 4.22 -12.55 -0.40
N GLN A 14 4.61 -13.65 -1.05
CA GLN A 14 4.26 -15.00 -0.59
C GLN A 14 4.78 -15.28 0.83
N ARG A 15 5.99 -14.85 1.14
CA ARG A 15 6.64 -15.13 2.44
C ARG A 15 6.15 -14.22 3.55
N GLU A 16 6.07 -12.91 3.29
CA GLU A 16 5.75 -11.92 4.32
C GLU A 16 4.25 -11.87 4.61
N LEU A 17 3.40 -12.22 3.64
CA LEU A 17 1.94 -12.17 3.77
C LEU A 17 1.27 -13.56 3.77
N ASP A 18 2.08 -14.64 3.83
CA ASP A 18 1.62 -16.04 3.82
C ASP A 18 0.63 -16.35 2.68
N LEU A 19 1.01 -15.98 1.46
CA LEU A 19 0.16 -16.11 0.27
C LEU A 19 0.63 -17.25 -0.65
N ASP A 20 -0.33 -17.93 -1.27
CA ASP A 20 -0.04 -18.76 -2.44
C ASP A 20 0.38 -17.91 -3.65
N LEU A 21 0.99 -18.55 -4.65
CA LEU A 21 1.50 -17.85 -5.84
C LEU A 21 0.40 -17.07 -6.57
N PRO A 22 -0.78 -17.65 -6.88
CA PRO A 22 -1.86 -16.90 -7.52
C PRO A 22 -2.31 -15.67 -6.72
N SER A 23 -2.44 -15.79 -5.40
CA SER A 23 -2.86 -14.68 -4.53
C SER A 23 -1.80 -13.58 -4.47
N ALA A 24 -0.52 -13.94 -4.40
CA ALA A 24 0.58 -12.96 -4.45
C ALA A 24 0.64 -12.22 -5.80
N GLN A 25 0.45 -12.92 -6.91
CA GLN A 25 0.37 -12.32 -8.25
C GLN A 25 -0.83 -11.37 -8.37
N GLN A 26 -2.00 -11.81 -7.89
CA GLN A 26 -3.22 -10.99 -7.91
C GLN A 26 -3.06 -9.75 -7.02
N LEU A 27 -2.47 -9.89 -5.84
CA LEU A 27 -2.21 -8.75 -4.95
C LEU A 27 -1.22 -7.75 -5.56
N PHE A 28 -0.16 -8.23 -6.21
CA PHE A 28 0.74 -7.36 -6.96
C PHE A 28 0.04 -6.62 -8.10
N ALA A 29 -0.86 -7.30 -8.83
CA ALA A 29 -1.66 -6.66 -9.88
C ALA A 29 -2.61 -5.58 -9.31
N ASP A 30 -3.28 -5.86 -8.19
CA ASP A 30 -4.18 -4.90 -7.53
C ASP A 30 -3.42 -3.70 -6.94
N MET A 31 -2.22 -3.92 -6.39
CA MET A 31 -1.33 -2.85 -5.96
C MET A 31 -0.93 -1.94 -7.13
N LYS A 32 -0.55 -2.49 -8.29
CA LYS A 32 -0.26 -1.68 -9.49
C LYS A 32 -1.47 -0.86 -9.94
N ARG A 33 -2.67 -1.44 -9.89
CA ARG A 33 -3.94 -0.76 -10.20
C ARG A 33 -4.20 0.40 -9.23
N TYR A 34 -3.98 0.20 -7.93
CA TYR A 34 -4.10 1.26 -6.94
C TYR A 34 -3.13 2.42 -7.20
N LEU A 35 -1.86 2.13 -7.49
CA LEU A 35 -0.87 3.16 -7.82
C LEU A 35 -1.25 3.95 -9.07
N TYR A 36 -1.82 3.29 -10.07
CA TYR A 36 -2.37 3.96 -11.25
C TYR A 36 -3.55 4.89 -10.90
N LEU A 37 -4.46 4.48 -10.02
CA LEU A 37 -5.55 5.37 -9.57
C LEU A 37 -5.02 6.63 -8.89
N CYS A 38 -3.94 6.51 -8.10
CA CYS A 38 -3.28 7.65 -7.48
C CYS A 38 -2.75 8.64 -8.53
N THR A 39 -2.36 8.16 -9.71
CA THR A 39 -1.81 9.03 -10.77
C THR A 39 -2.89 9.68 -11.64
N ILE A 40 -4.07 9.07 -11.76
CA ILE A 40 -5.14 9.59 -12.63
C ILE A 40 -6.25 10.36 -11.91
N SER A 41 -6.44 10.13 -10.60
CA SER A 41 -7.57 10.72 -9.87
C SER A 41 -7.39 12.20 -9.53
N GLY A 42 -6.15 12.63 -9.29
CA GLY A 42 -5.87 13.94 -8.70
C GLY A 42 -6.37 14.09 -7.25
N GLU A 43 -6.91 13.02 -6.66
CA GLU A 43 -7.42 12.96 -5.28
C GLU A 43 -6.42 12.23 -4.37
N LYS A 44 -6.46 12.49 -3.07
CA LYS A 44 -5.76 11.65 -2.09
C LYS A 44 -6.57 10.37 -1.86
N LEU A 45 -5.99 9.23 -2.20
CA LEU A 45 -6.62 7.91 -2.02
C LEU A 45 -6.00 7.17 -0.85
N ALA A 46 -6.79 6.31 -0.21
CA ALA A 46 -6.34 5.37 0.82
C ALA A 46 -6.33 3.94 0.25
N PRO A 47 -5.23 3.19 0.35
CA PRO A 47 -5.22 1.77 0.00
C PRO A 47 -5.96 0.95 1.06
N THR A 48 -6.36 -0.27 0.72
CA THR A 48 -6.75 -1.26 1.72
C THR A 48 -5.49 -1.76 2.47
N PRO A 49 -5.62 -2.34 3.68
CA PRO A 49 -4.47 -2.86 4.42
C PRO A 49 -3.63 -3.86 3.61
N LYS A 50 -4.27 -4.73 2.82
CA LYS A 50 -3.57 -5.72 1.97
C LYS A 50 -2.77 -5.04 0.86
N ILE A 51 -3.38 -4.08 0.16
CA ILE A 51 -2.72 -3.34 -0.93
C ILE A 51 -1.57 -2.49 -0.38
N ASP A 52 -1.76 -1.86 0.79
CA ASP A 52 -0.73 -1.08 1.46
C ASP A 52 0.46 -1.94 1.89
N ALA A 53 0.20 -3.12 2.47
CA ALA A 53 1.24 -4.08 2.82
C ALA A 53 2.08 -4.50 1.59
N ALA A 54 1.43 -4.79 0.46
CA ALA A 54 2.14 -5.10 -0.77
C ALA A 54 2.96 -3.91 -1.30
N TRP A 55 2.43 -2.68 -1.18
CA TRP A 55 3.14 -1.48 -1.57
C TRP A 55 4.38 -1.26 -0.69
N HIS A 56 4.27 -1.47 0.63
CA HIS A 56 5.41 -1.41 1.55
C HIS A 56 6.53 -2.36 1.14
N GLU A 57 6.21 -3.60 0.77
CA GLU A 57 7.22 -4.55 0.30
C GLU A 57 7.90 -4.06 -1.00
N PHE A 58 7.15 -3.42 -1.90
CA PHE A 58 7.73 -2.89 -3.13
C PHE A 58 8.64 -1.68 -2.89
N LEU A 59 8.33 -0.83 -1.90
CA LEU A 59 9.17 0.33 -1.54
C LEU A 59 10.59 -0.08 -1.14
N MET A 60 10.80 -1.30 -0.65
CA MET A 60 12.13 -1.83 -0.31
C MET A 60 12.99 -2.14 -1.55
N TYR A 61 12.37 -2.34 -2.72
CA TYR A 61 13.06 -2.48 -4.01
C TYR A 61 13.21 -1.11 -4.67
N THR A 62 13.83 -0.16 -3.96
CA THR A 62 13.84 1.27 -4.29
C THR A 62 14.19 1.59 -5.76
N ARG A 63 15.18 0.92 -6.35
CA ARG A 63 15.55 1.10 -7.76
C ARG A 63 14.44 0.64 -8.70
N ASP A 64 13.89 -0.53 -8.46
CA ASP A 64 12.90 -1.15 -9.33
C ASP A 64 11.55 -0.43 -9.18
N TYR A 65 11.21 0.00 -7.96
CA TYR A 65 10.06 0.87 -7.69
C TYR A 65 10.17 2.22 -8.43
N THR A 66 11.33 2.89 -8.34
CA THR A 66 11.55 4.15 -9.06
C THR A 66 11.43 3.98 -10.57
N CYS A 67 12.03 2.90 -11.10
CA CYS A 67 11.95 2.55 -12.51
C CYS A 67 10.50 2.27 -12.95
N PHE A 68 9.78 1.47 -12.17
CA PHE A 68 8.37 1.16 -12.38
C PHE A 68 7.51 2.42 -12.44
N CYS A 69 7.61 3.30 -11.45
CA CYS A 69 6.85 4.54 -11.42
C CYS A 69 7.14 5.41 -12.65
N GLN A 70 8.41 5.56 -13.04
CA GLN A 70 8.77 6.34 -14.21
C GLN A 70 8.26 5.73 -15.51
N GLN A 71 8.34 4.41 -15.67
CA GLN A 71 7.91 3.71 -16.88
C GLN A 71 6.39 3.66 -17.03
N MET A 72 5.67 3.43 -15.93
CA MET A 72 4.23 3.22 -15.96
C MET A 72 3.43 4.51 -15.86
N PHE A 73 3.93 5.49 -15.10
CA PHE A 73 3.19 6.71 -14.76
C PHE A 73 3.90 8.00 -15.19
N GLY A 74 5.18 7.93 -15.56
CA GLY A 74 5.98 9.12 -15.88
C GLY A 74 6.34 9.99 -14.67
N THR A 75 5.94 9.58 -13.46
CA THR A 75 6.16 10.30 -12.21
C THR A 75 6.31 9.33 -11.05
N PHE A 76 7.05 9.74 -10.01
CA PHE A 76 7.19 8.98 -8.78
C PHE A 76 5.94 9.10 -7.91
N VAL A 77 5.40 7.97 -7.44
CA VAL A 77 4.27 7.95 -6.50
C VAL A 77 4.84 7.88 -5.09
N HIS A 78 4.65 8.95 -4.31
CA HIS A 78 5.16 9.00 -2.94
C HIS A 78 4.23 8.25 -1.98
N HIS A 79 4.81 7.37 -1.17
CA HIS A 79 4.12 6.82 0.01
C HIS A 79 4.25 7.81 1.17
N THR A 80 3.15 8.06 1.86
CA THR A 80 3.13 8.83 3.11
C THR A 80 2.52 7.92 4.17
N PRO A 81 3.31 7.38 5.11
CA PRO A 81 2.78 6.62 6.23
C PRO A 81 1.83 7.53 7.00
N ASN A 82 0.61 7.09 7.30
CA ASN A 82 -0.35 7.90 8.04
C ASN A 82 0.13 8.11 9.48
N PRO A 83 0.73 9.27 9.82
CA PRO A 83 1.23 9.50 11.16
C PRO A 83 0.11 10.24 11.86
N THR A 84 -0.79 9.53 12.52
CA THR A 84 -1.82 10.14 13.38
C THR A 84 -2.67 11.20 12.66
N LEU A 85 -3.61 10.77 11.81
CA LEU A 85 -4.59 11.69 11.24
C LEU A 85 -5.43 12.29 12.37
N THR A 86 -5.54 13.61 12.40
CA THR A 86 -6.62 14.25 13.14
C THR A 86 -7.96 13.75 12.55
N PRO A 87 -9.08 13.74 13.30
CA PRO A 87 -10.36 13.19 12.81
C PRO A 87 -10.86 13.74 11.47
N HIS A 88 -10.29 14.86 11.00
CA HIS A 88 -10.64 15.53 9.76
C HIS A 88 -9.80 15.12 8.53
N GLU A 89 -8.74 14.32 8.69
CA GLU A 89 -7.81 13.96 7.62
C GLU A 89 -7.83 12.47 7.26
N VAL A 90 -8.67 11.67 7.94
CA VAL A 90 -8.89 10.26 7.65
C VAL A 90 -9.46 10.12 6.24
N LEU A 91 -8.61 9.68 5.31
CA LEU A 91 -9.02 9.33 3.95
C LEU A 91 -9.96 8.12 4.02
N ASP A 92 -11.12 8.22 3.38
CA ASP A 92 -12.11 7.15 3.34
C ASP A 92 -11.71 6.07 2.31
N PRO A 93 -11.37 4.84 2.72
CA PRO A 93 -11.03 3.75 1.81
C PRO A 93 -12.18 3.39 0.86
N ASN A 94 -13.44 3.68 1.23
CA ASN A 94 -14.59 3.45 0.34
C ASN A 94 -14.51 4.32 -0.92
N ARG A 95 -13.91 5.53 -0.83
CA ARG A 95 -13.72 6.38 -2.00
C ARG A 95 -12.78 5.73 -3.01
N THR A 96 -11.69 5.12 -2.54
CA THR A 96 -10.76 4.34 -3.37
C THR A 96 -11.46 3.16 -4.02
N PHE A 97 -12.26 2.40 -3.25
CA PHE A 97 -13.01 1.26 -3.77
C PHE A 97 -13.97 1.67 -4.89
N GLN A 98 -14.76 2.73 -4.68
CA GLN A 98 -15.70 3.23 -5.69
C GLN A 98 -15.00 3.64 -6.98
N LEU A 99 -13.88 4.36 -6.88
CA LEU A 99 -13.11 4.78 -8.04
C LEU A 99 -12.48 3.58 -8.76
N ALA A 100 -11.95 2.62 -8.01
CA ALA A 100 -11.40 1.38 -8.55
C ALA A 100 -12.47 0.60 -9.31
N GLN A 101 -13.67 0.47 -8.75
CA GLN A 101 -14.78 -0.26 -9.36
C GLN A 101 -15.26 0.43 -10.65
N GLN A 102 -15.31 1.76 -10.66
CA GLN A 102 -15.62 2.53 -11.86
C GLN A 102 -14.55 2.41 -12.95
N THR A 103 -13.28 2.27 -12.57
CA THR A 103 -12.15 2.25 -13.51
C THR A 103 -11.87 0.85 -14.07
N PHE A 104 -12.01 -0.19 -13.24
CA PHE A 104 -11.59 -1.56 -13.56
C PHE A 104 -12.75 -2.55 -13.65
N GLY A 105 -13.96 -2.17 -13.22
CA GLY A 105 -15.11 -3.07 -13.14
C GLY A 105 -15.12 -3.88 -11.84
N GLU A 106 -15.37 -5.18 -11.96
CA GLU A 106 -15.41 -6.08 -10.80
C GLU A 106 -14.04 -6.15 -10.10
N LEU A 107 -14.05 -6.00 -8.78
CA LEU A 107 -12.85 -6.01 -7.94
C LEU A 107 -12.78 -7.31 -7.14
N GLY A 108 -11.56 -7.79 -6.92
CA GLY A 108 -11.30 -8.95 -6.09
C GLY A 108 -11.21 -8.62 -4.59
N PRO A 109 -10.98 -9.65 -3.74
CA PRO A 109 -11.00 -9.55 -2.28
C PRO A 109 -9.87 -8.69 -1.68
N ASN A 110 -8.86 -8.30 -2.47
CA ASN A 110 -7.81 -7.40 -2.02
C ASN A 110 -8.31 -5.95 -1.84
N TRP A 111 -9.46 -5.62 -2.45
CA TRP A 111 -10.09 -4.31 -2.37
C TRP A 111 -11.10 -4.20 -1.23
N ASP A 112 -11.32 -5.27 -0.46
CA ASP A 112 -12.21 -5.24 0.68
C ASP A 112 -11.68 -4.32 1.78
N VAL A 113 -12.51 -3.36 2.18
CA VAL A 113 -12.24 -2.38 3.23
C VAL A 113 -12.63 -2.90 4.62
N ALA A 114 -12.79 -4.22 4.77
CA ALA A 114 -13.22 -4.83 6.02
C ALA A 114 -12.36 -4.30 7.18
N SER A 115 -13.03 -3.64 8.10
CA SER A 115 -12.46 -2.86 9.18
C SER A 115 -11.90 -3.78 10.26
N ASP A 116 -10.70 -4.29 10.08
CA ASP A 116 -9.94 -4.84 11.21
C ASP A 116 -9.27 -3.68 11.95
N ALA A 117 -10.13 -2.91 12.62
CA ALA A 117 -9.77 -2.18 13.81
C ALA A 117 -9.48 -3.19 14.93
N GLU A 118 -8.35 -3.89 14.86
CA GLU A 118 -7.71 -4.51 16.03
C GLU A 118 -6.20 -4.26 15.99
N CYS A 119 -5.85 -2.96 16.06
CA CYS A 119 -4.58 -2.60 16.67
C CYS A 119 -4.73 -2.90 18.17
N SER A 120 -4.26 -4.08 18.61
CA SER A 120 -4.15 -4.39 20.03
C SER A 120 -3.25 -3.35 20.70
N PRO A 121 -3.68 -2.68 21.78
CA PRO A 121 -2.88 -1.65 22.45
C PRO A 121 -1.72 -2.19 23.30
N ASP A 122 -1.48 -3.50 23.33
CA ASP A 122 -0.56 -4.14 24.28
C ASP A 122 0.71 -4.72 23.61
N SER A 123 1.41 -3.91 22.80
CA SER A 123 2.82 -4.17 22.56
C SER A 123 3.64 -3.06 23.22
N ASP A 124 4.02 -3.35 24.46
CA ASP A 124 4.91 -2.60 25.34
C ASP A 124 6.17 -2.15 24.59
N CYS A 125 6.15 -0.95 24.02
CA CYS A 125 7.37 -0.30 23.56
C CYS A 125 8.03 0.36 24.77
N HIS A 126 8.94 -0.39 25.41
CA HIS A 126 9.86 0.18 26.38
C HIS A 126 10.79 1.19 25.66
N ALA A 127 10.35 2.43 25.59
CA ALA A 127 11.20 3.58 25.32
C ALA A 127 11.92 3.96 26.62
N ASP A 128 13.08 3.34 26.89
CA ASP A 128 14.05 3.96 27.78
C ASP A 128 14.74 5.09 27.01
N GLY A 129 14.13 6.27 27.11
CA GLY A 129 14.70 7.52 26.66
C GLY A 129 15.63 8.09 27.73
N SER A 130 16.90 8.25 27.38
CA SER A 130 17.79 9.18 28.06
C SER A 130 18.46 10.10 27.03
N CYS A 131 17.78 11.17 26.65
CA CYS A 131 18.41 12.36 26.08
C CYS A 131 18.63 13.39 27.20
N GLY A 132 19.70 13.22 27.96
CA GLY A 132 20.20 14.25 28.87
C GLY A 132 21.03 15.25 28.06
N GLY A 133 20.50 16.46 27.88
CA GLY A 133 21.29 17.64 27.55
C GLY A 133 21.55 18.44 28.83
N ASP A 134 22.78 18.88 29.02
CA ASP A 134 23.12 19.91 30.01
C ASP A 134 24.22 20.83 29.46
N VAL A 135 23.86 22.13 29.43
CA VAL A 135 24.59 23.41 29.44
C VAL A 135 25.64 23.75 28.37
#